data_AF-A0A8H5BFC0-F1
#
_entry.id   AF-A0A8H5BFC0-F1
#
_cell.length_a   1.000
_cell.length_b   1.000
_cell.length_c   1.000
_cell.angle_alpha   90.00
_cell.angle_beta   90.00
_cell.angle_gamma   90.00
#
_symmetry.space_group_name_H-M   'P 1'
#
loop_
_entity.id
_entity.type
_entity.pdbx_description
1 polymer ?
#
loop_
_entity_poly.entity_id
_entity_poly.type
_entity_poly.pdbx_seq_one_letter_code
_entity_poly.pdbx_strand_id
1 'polypeptide(L)'
;MFNGLHNMSPSDADLATQALSEEGKYRFPSFNASDAVTLGLSLRKRFRASTRHAKGKGLVISIQTIAGHTLFACTVGDLGDASGIGDVSLDSFACLEGMINTVKRTGHSSFYVEKGMSAMGKTPGQLGIQADPFRVNGGAFPIWLENAPCCPIAIVGCYSGSSQDDHNFAITLPKCDEIAWPSHPIFQNRAHLFLLDMKAR
;
A
#
# COMPACT_ATOMS: atom_id res chain seq x y z
N MET A 1 -23.91 -0.79 39.67
CA MET A 1 -24.32 -0.51 38.28
C MET A 1 -23.10 -0.01 37.52
N PHE A 2 -22.43 -0.88 36.77
CA PHE A 2 -21.35 -0.51 35.86
C PHE A 2 -21.69 -1.15 34.52
N ASN A 3 -22.21 -0.35 33.58
CA ASN A 3 -22.37 -0.78 32.19
C ASN A 3 -20.98 -0.85 31.56
N GLY A 4 -20.50 -2.06 31.29
CA GLY A 4 -19.33 -2.28 30.46
C GLY A 4 -19.61 -1.81 29.04
N LEU A 5 -18.90 -0.78 28.61
CA LEU A 5 -18.79 -0.41 27.20
C LEU A 5 -18.22 -1.62 26.45
N HIS A 6 -19.08 -2.37 25.76
CA HIS A 6 -18.65 -3.34 24.76
C HIS A 6 -17.94 -2.57 23.65
N ASN A 7 -16.62 -2.59 23.64
CA ASN A 7 -15.82 -2.22 22.46
C ASN A 7 -16.16 -3.26 21.37
N MET A 8 -17.23 -3.04 20.60
CA MET A 8 -17.47 -3.81 19.39
C MET A 8 -16.38 -3.44 18.39
N SER A 9 -15.42 -4.35 18.20
CA SER A 9 -14.53 -4.29 17.05
C SER A 9 -15.37 -4.32 15.76
N PRO A 10 -15.05 -3.50 14.75
CA PRO A 10 -15.79 -3.50 13.49
C PRO A 10 -15.85 -4.90 12.88
N SER A 11 -17.01 -5.27 12.31
CA SER A 11 -17.12 -6.53 11.56
C SER A 11 -16.37 -6.44 10.23
N ASP A 12 -16.05 -7.58 9.61
CA ASP A 12 -15.44 -7.58 8.27
C ASP A 12 -16.35 -6.90 7.23
N ALA A 13 -17.67 -6.95 7.40
CA ALA A 13 -18.61 -6.22 6.54
C ALA A 13 -18.50 -4.70 6.71
N ASP A 14 -18.33 -4.23 7.96
CA ASP A 14 -18.10 -2.81 8.24
C ASP A 14 -16.77 -2.34 7.66
N LEU A 15 -15.71 -3.15 7.81
CA LEU A 15 -14.39 -2.86 7.26
C LEU A 15 -14.39 -2.83 5.72
N ALA A 16 -15.12 -3.75 5.08
CA ALA A 16 -15.29 -3.73 3.62
C ALA A 16 -16.03 -2.45 3.18
N THR A 17 -17.11 -2.09 3.86
CA THR A 17 -17.88 -0.87 3.56
C THR A 17 -17.02 0.39 3.71
N GLN A 18 -16.19 0.44 4.76
CA GLN A 18 -15.25 1.53 4.98
C GLN A 18 -14.20 1.60 3.86
N ALA A 19 -13.60 0.47 3.50
CA ALA A 19 -12.58 0.41 2.45
C ALA A 19 -13.13 0.90 1.10
N LEU A 20 -14.36 0.52 0.75
CA LEU A 20 -15.03 0.99 -0.47
C LEU A 20 -15.28 2.51 -0.44
N SER A 21 -15.67 3.05 0.72
CA SER A 21 -15.81 4.50 0.91
C SER A 21 -14.48 5.23 0.75
N GLU A 22 -13.38 4.64 1.23
CA GLU A 22 -12.03 5.18 1.10
C GLU A 22 -11.57 5.16 -0.36
N GLU A 23 -11.78 4.05 -1.09
CA GLU A 23 -11.50 3.94 -2.53
C GLU A 23 -12.14 5.06 -3.36
N GLY A 24 -13.38 5.43 -3.05
CA GLY A 24 -14.10 6.49 -3.76
C GLY A 24 -13.49 7.89 -3.59
N LYS A 25 -12.67 8.13 -2.56
CA LYS A 25 -12.15 9.47 -2.21
C LYS A 25 -10.81 9.78 -2.87
N TYR A 26 -10.01 8.78 -3.19
CA TYR A 26 -8.64 8.97 -3.68
C TYR A 26 -8.59 8.90 -5.20
N ARG A 27 -8.65 10.08 -5.84
CA ARG A 27 -8.48 10.24 -7.28
C ARG A 27 -7.41 11.30 -7.55
N PHE A 28 -6.62 11.06 -8.59
CA PHE A 28 -5.55 11.94 -9.03
C PHE A 28 -6.02 12.78 -10.22
N PRO A 29 -5.69 14.09 -10.28
CA PRO A 29 -5.96 14.90 -11.47
C PRO A 29 -5.11 14.43 -12.68
N SER A 30 -3.89 13.95 -12.40
CA SER A 30 -2.99 13.32 -13.36
C SER A 30 -2.06 12.36 -12.63
N PHE A 31 -1.49 11.38 -13.34
CA PHE A 31 -0.51 10.46 -12.78
C PHE A 31 0.43 9.95 -13.86
N ASN A 32 1.74 10.16 -13.66
CA ASN A 32 2.81 9.73 -14.56
C ASN A 32 3.90 8.95 -13.80
N ALA A 33 4.96 8.53 -14.51
CA ALA A 33 6.04 7.76 -13.93
C ALA A 33 6.81 8.53 -12.83
N SER A 34 6.99 9.84 -12.95
CA SER A 34 7.62 10.68 -11.91
C SER A 34 6.75 10.77 -10.66
N ASP A 35 5.41 10.81 -10.82
CA ASP A 35 4.47 10.77 -9.70
C ASP A 35 4.57 9.42 -8.98
N ALA A 36 4.66 8.31 -9.72
CA ALA A 36 4.85 6.98 -9.16
C ALA A 36 6.15 6.86 -8.36
N VAL A 37 7.28 7.36 -8.89
CA VAL A 37 8.56 7.39 -8.16
C VAL A 37 8.45 8.22 -6.88
N THR A 38 7.85 9.41 -6.96
CA THR A 38 7.72 10.30 -5.81
C THR A 38 6.82 9.69 -4.73
N LEU A 39 5.70 9.10 -5.14
CA LEU A 39 4.80 8.38 -4.26
C LEU A 39 5.52 7.21 -3.56
N GLY A 40 6.22 6.39 -4.32
CA GLY A 40 6.98 5.25 -3.80
C GLY A 40 8.05 5.65 -2.79
N LEU A 41 8.82 6.72 -3.08
CA LEU A 41 9.81 7.27 -2.16
C LEU A 41 9.18 7.85 -0.88
N SER A 42 8.03 8.51 -1.01
CA SER A 42 7.27 9.04 0.13
C SER A 42 6.79 7.92 1.05
N LEU A 43 6.22 6.85 0.48
CA LEU A 43 5.83 5.64 1.21
C LEU A 43 7.04 5.02 1.91
N ARG A 44 8.16 4.81 1.20
CA ARG A 44 9.39 4.30 1.82
C ARG A 44 9.85 5.15 2.99
N LYS A 45 9.90 6.48 2.83
CA LYS A 45 10.32 7.42 3.89
C LYS A 45 9.40 7.31 5.10
N ARG A 46 8.09 7.24 4.90
CA ARG A 46 7.10 7.09 5.97
C ARG A 46 7.22 5.76 6.69
N PHE A 47 7.45 4.66 5.97
CA PHE A 47 7.60 3.35 6.58
C PHE A 47 8.85 3.31 7.46
N ARG A 48 9.97 3.87 6.98
CA ARG A 48 11.20 3.99 7.77
C ARG A 48 11.03 4.82 9.06
N ALA A 49 10.11 5.78 9.07
CA ALA A 49 9.79 6.56 10.26
C ALA A 49 8.75 5.89 11.19
N SER A 50 8.21 4.72 10.81
CA SER A 50 7.16 4.05 11.55
C SER A 50 7.71 3.20 12.70
N THR A 51 6.87 2.99 13.73
CA THR A 51 7.16 2.05 14.82
C THR A 51 7.28 0.60 14.35
N ARG A 52 6.70 0.26 13.19
CA ARG A 52 6.80 -1.07 12.57
C ARG A 52 8.23 -1.34 12.13
N HIS A 53 8.85 -0.40 11.42
CA HIS A 53 10.25 -0.50 11.02
C HIS A 53 11.19 -0.53 12.23
N ALA A 54 10.93 0.31 13.24
CA ALA A 54 11.70 0.30 14.49
C ALA A 54 11.65 -1.04 15.25
N LYS A 55 10.64 -1.88 14.97
CA LYS A 55 10.50 -3.25 15.50
C LYS A 55 11.09 -4.32 14.57
N GLY A 56 11.89 -3.93 13.58
CA GLY A 56 12.55 -4.82 12.62
C GLY A 56 11.69 -5.25 11.43
N LYS A 57 10.43 -4.79 11.30
CA LYS A 57 9.59 -5.19 10.16
C LYS A 57 10.08 -4.57 8.86
N GLY A 58 10.15 -5.41 7.82
CA GLY A 58 10.32 -5.03 6.44
C GLY A 58 9.01 -4.78 5.70
N LEU A 59 9.12 -4.16 4.53
CA LEU A 59 8.03 -3.85 3.62
C LEU A 59 8.52 -3.98 2.17
N VAL A 60 7.70 -4.57 1.31
CA VAL A 60 7.85 -4.43 -0.15
C VAL A 60 6.83 -3.44 -0.68
N ILE A 61 7.28 -2.59 -1.58
CA ILE A 61 6.45 -1.60 -2.27
C ILE A 61 6.59 -1.83 -3.76
N SER A 62 5.47 -1.85 -4.48
CA SER A 62 5.45 -1.85 -5.95
C SER A 62 4.34 -0.94 -6.45
N ILE A 63 4.64 -0.16 -7.48
CA ILE A 63 3.66 0.63 -8.22
C ILE A 63 3.75 0.18 -9.66
N GLN A 64 2.65 -0.38 -10.18
CA GLN A 64 2.55 -0.88 -11.54
C GLN A 64 1.45 -0.14 -12.29
N THR A 65 1.58 0.03 -13.60
CA THR A 65 0.41 0.35 -14.43
C THR A 65 -0.61 -0.78 -14.37
N ILE A 66 -1.86 -0.50 -14.75
CA ILE A 66 -2.89 -1.55 -14.82
C ILE A 66 -2.50 -2.68 -15.80
N ALA A 67 -1.69 -2.37 -16.82
CA ALA A 67 -1.12 -3.32 -17.78
C ALA A 67 0.04 -4.16 -17.21
N GLY A 68 0.53 -3.86 -16.00
CA GLY A 68 1.60 -4.60 -15.33
C GLY A 68 3.01 -4.06 -15.55
N HIS A 69 3.18 -2.87 -16.13
CA HIS A 69 4.49 -2.24 -16.22
C HIS A 69 4.88 -1.64 -14.86
N THR A 70 5.98 -2.09 -14.28
CA THR A 70 6.50 -1.55 -13.02
C THR A 70 7.03 -0.13 -13.23
N LEU A 71 6.43 0.83 -12.53
CA LEU A 71 6.85 2.24 -12.49
C LEU A 71 7.79 2.51 -11.30
N PHE A 72 7.60 1.78 -10.20
CA PHE A 72 8.44 1.87 -9.01
C PHE A 72 8.41 0.53 -8.26
N ALA A 73 9.53 0.08 -7.73
CA ALA A 73 9.59 -1.05 -6.80
C ALA A 73 10.74 -0.85 -5.81
N CYS A 74 10.51 -1.16 -4.53
CA CYS A 74 11.58 -1.17 -3.55
C CYS A 74 11.26 -2.10 -2.37
N THR A 75 12.32 -2.62 -1.75
CA THR A 75 12.27 -3.21 -0.42
C THR A 75 12.65 -2.15 0.62
N VAL A 76 12.07 -2.26 1.81
CA VAL A 76 12.39 -1.46 2.98
C VAL A 76 12.63 -2.44 4.13
N GLY A 77 13.81 -2.40 4.73
CA GLY A 77 14.28 -3.37 5.72
C GLY A 77 15.80 -3.30 5.79
N ASP A 78 16.39 -4.01 6.74
CA ASP A 78 17.83 -3.97 6.98
C ASP A 78 18.62 -5.08 6.24
N LEU A 79 17.96 -5.80 5.31
CA LEU A 79 18.58 -6.70 4.32
C LEU A 79 19.69 -7.59 4.91
N GLY A 80 19.36 -8.34 5.96
CA GLY A 80 20.30 -9.25 6.61
C GLY A 80 21.23 -8.65 7.67
N ASP A 81 20.85 -7.55 8.36
CA ASP A 81 21.49 -7.18 9.63
C ASP A 81 21.50 -8.39 10.59
N ALA A 82 22.51 -8.48 11.47
CA ALA A 82 22.78 -9.63 12.34
C ALA A 82 21.61 -10.01 13.25
N SER A 83 20.63 -9.10 13.42
CA SER A 83 19.38 -9.34 14.14
C SER A 83 18.37 -10.18 13.33
N GLY A 84 18.39 -10.20 12.00
CA GLY A 84 17.60 -11.07 11.09
C GLY A 84 16.07 -11.04 11.23
N ILE A 85 15.53 -10.30 12.21
CA ILE A 85 14.13 -10.33 12.62
C ILE A 85 13.35 -9.35 11.74
N GLY A 86 12.71 -9.87 10.70
CA GLY A 86 11.64 -9.17 9.96
C GLY A 86 11.97 -8.76 8.53
N ASP A 87 13.01 -9.32 7.93
CA ASP A 87 13.41 -9.00 6.56
C ASP A 87 12.41 -9.50 5.49
N VAL A 88 12.46 -8.87 4.32
CA VAL A 88 11.64 -9.20 3.15
C VAL A 88 12.12 -10.51 2.54
N SER A 89 11.23 -11.49 2.43
CA SER A 89 11.49 -12.78 1.77
C SER A 89 10.97 -12.82 0.32
N LEU A 90 11.35 -13.86 -0.43
CA LEU A 90 10.75 -14.13 -1.76
C LEU A 90 9.23 -14.31 -1.68
N ASP A 91 8.72 -14.91 -0.61
CA ASP A 91 7.28 -15.06 -0.37
C ASP A 91 6.56 -13.71 -0.25
N SER A 92 7.29 -12.65 0.16
CA SER A 92 6.73 -11.31 0.27
C SER A 92 6.41 -10.72 -1.11
N PHE A 93 7.26 -10.95 -2.10
CA PHE A 93 7.00 -10.55 -3.49
C PHE A 93 5.87 -11.38 -4.11
N ALA A 94 5.82 -12.68 -3.85
CA ALA A 94 4.73 -13.54 -4.28
C ALA A 94 3.36 -13.06 -3.73
N CYS A 95 3.30 -12.73 -2.43
CA CYS A 95 2.09 -12.15 -1.83
C CYS A 95 1.73 -10.80 -2.47
N LEU A 96 2.72 -9.92 -2.67
CA LEU A 96 2.51 -8.61 -3.30
C LEU A 96 1.89 -8.73 -4.70
N GLU A 97 2.42 -9.62 -5.55
CA GLU A 97 1.89 -9.84 -6.90
C GLU A 97 0.46 -10.42 -6.85
N GLY A 98 0.16 -11.31 -5.91
CA GLY A 98 -1.20 -11.80 -5.69
C GLY A 98 -2.21 -10.71 -5.34
N MET A 99 -1.81 -9.77 -4.47
CA MET A 99 -2.65 -8.62 -4.13
C MET A 99 -2.85 -7.69 -5.33
N ILE A 100 -1.80 -7.42 -6.11
CA ILE A 100 -1.88 -6.61 -7.34
C ILE A 100 -2.81 -7.27 -8.36
N ASN A 101 -2.70 -8.59 -8.56
CA ASN A 101 -3.57 -9.33 -9.47
C ASN A 101 -5.03 -9.34 -9.01
N THR A 102 -5.27 -9.32 -7.70
CA THR A 102 -6.62 -9.13 -7.13
C THR A 102 -7.19 -7.79 -7.59
N VAL A 103 -6.45 -6.69 -7.44
CA VAL A 103 -6.88 -5.36 -7.89
C VAL A 103 -7.10 -5.32 -9.40
N LYS A 104 -6.20 -5.92 -10.20
CA LYS A 104 -6.35 -6.01 -11.67
C LYS A 104 -7.65 -6.71 -12.09
N ARG A 105 -8.06 -7.75 -11.35
CA ARG A 105 -9.26 -8.56 -11.65
C ARG A 105 -10.55 -7.90 -11.17
N THR A 106 -10.54 -7.28 -10.00
CA THR A 106 -11.76 -6.79 -9.34
C THR A 106 -11.98 -5.29 -9.51
N GLY A 107 -10.92 -4.52 -9.81
CA GLY A 107 -10.95 -3.06 -9.80
C GLY A 107 -10.98 -2.44 -8.40
N HIS A 108 -10.94 -3.25 -7.34
CA HIS A 108 -11.04 -2.82 -5.95
C HIS A 108 -9.77 -3.14 -5.17
N SER A 109 -9.54 -2.45 -4.05
CA SER A 109 -8.42 -2.73 -3.15
C SER A 109 -8.44 -4.18 -2.69
N SER A 110 -7.26 -4.76 -2.50
CA SER A 110 -7.15 -6.14 -2.07
C SER A 110 -7.72 -6.35 -0.66
N PHE A 111 -7.74 -5.30 0.17
CA PHE A 111 -8.36 -5.31 1.49
C PHE A 111 -9.89 -5.33 1.42
N TYR A 112 -10.51 -4.51 0.55
CA TYR A 112 -11.96 -4.58 0.32
C TYR A 112 -12.38 -5.99 -0.09
N VAL A 113 -11.63 -6.58 -1.04
CA VAL A 113 -11.89 -7.95 -1.50
C VAL A 113 -11.70 -8.96 -0.36
N GLU A 114 -10.59 -8.90 0.39
CA GLU A 114 -10.35 -9.76 1.55
C GLU A 114 -11.52 -9.71 2.55
N LYS A 115 -11.95 -8.50 2.93
CA LYS A 115 -12.99 -8.30 3.94
C LYS A 115 -14.38 -8.69 3.44
N GLY A 116 -14.70 -8.37 2.19
CA GLY A 116 -15.94 -8.84 1.56
C GLY A 116 -16.01 -10.37 1.48
N MET A 117 -14.88 -11.03 1.20
CA MET A 117 -14.78 -12.49 1.20
C MET A 117 -14.99 -13.10 2.57
N SER A 118 -14.29 -12.58 3.58
CA SER A 118 -14.41 -13.03 4.97
C SER A 118 -15.82 -12.83 5.51
N ALA A 119 -16.47 -11.69 5.21
CA ALA A 119 -17.85 -11.42 5.58
C ALA A 119 -18.86 -12.40 4.96
N MET A 120 -18.58 -12.89 3.74
CA MET A 120 -19.42 -13.90 3.07
C MET A 120 -19.09 -15.34 3.50
N GLY A 121 -18.04 -15.57 4.30
CA GLY A 121 -17.55 -16.90 4.64
C GLY A 121 -17.07 -17.72 3.44
N LYS A 122 -16.71 -17.06 2.33
CA LYS A 122 -16.31 -17.71 1.07
C LYS A 122 -14.80 -17.76 0.93
N THR A 123 -14.28 -18.88 0.43
CA THR A 123 -12.87 -19.00 0.07
C THR A 123 -12.62 -18.42 -1.34
N PRO A 124 -11.37 -18.05 -1.69
CA PRO A 124 -11.04 -17.52 -3.03
C PRO A 124 -11.55 -18.41 -4.17
N GLY A 125 -11.39 -19.73 -4.03
CA GLY A 125 -11.85 -20.70 -5.04
C GLY A 125 -13.38 -20.71 -5.25
N GLN A 126 -14.17 -20.40 -4.22
CA GLN A 126 -15.64 -20.36 -4.30
C GLN A 126 -16.19 -19.11 -4.99
N LEU A 127 -15.35 -18.09 -5.20
CA LEU A 127 -15.73 -16.84 -5.87
C LEU A 127 -15.29 -16.76 -7.33
N GLY A 128 -14.85 -17.87 -7.91
CA GLY A 128 -14.33 -17.87 -9.28
C GLY A 128 -13.00 -17.13 -9.43
N ILE A 129 -12.38 -16.71 -8.30
CA ILE A 129 -10.97 -16.32 -8.23
C ILE A 129 -10.19 -17.64 -8.30
N GLN A 130 -10.16 -18.26 -9.49
CA GLN A 130 -9.51 -19.55 -9.68
C GLN A 130 -8.06 -19.46 -9.23
N ALA A 131 -7.75 -20.18 -8.16
CA ALA A 131 -6.47 -20.81 -7.84
C ALA A 131 -5.20 -20.08 -8.31
N ASP A 132 -5.12 -18.77 -8.12
CA ASP A 132 -3.80 -18.16 -7.96
C ASP A 132 -3.29 -18.66 -6.60
N PRO A 133 -2.04 -19.16 -6.50
CA PRO A 133 -1.51 -19.68 -5.23
C PRO A 133 -1.36 -18.61 -4.13
N PHE A 134 -1.81 -17.38 -4.38
CA PHE A 134 -1.51 -16.22 -3.59
C PHE A 134 -2.68 -15.83 -2.68
N ARG A 135 -2.37 -15.63 -1.40
CA ARG A 135 -3.33 -15.18 -0.39
C ARG A 135 -3.86 -13.79 -0.75
N VAL A 136 -5.18 -13.64 -0.72
CA VAL A 136 -5.84 -12.33 -0.80
C VAL A 136 -5.63 -11.64 0.55
N ASN A 137 -4.67 -10.73 0.59
CA ASN A 137 -4.36 -9.91 1.77
C ASN A 137 -4.57 -8.43 1.43
N GLY A 138 -4.81 -7.59 2.42
CA GLY A 138 -4.80 -6.14 2.31
C GLY A 138 -3.41 -5.57 2.05
N GLY A 139 -3.36 -4.48 1.29
CA GLY A 139 -2.11 -3.78 0.97
C GLY A 139 -1.98 -3.31 -0.47
N ALA A 140 -2.81 -3.78 -1.39
CA ALA A 140 -2.89 -3.24 -2.75
C ALA A 140 -4.11 -2.35 -2.95
N PHE A 141 -3.89 -1.21 -3.61
CA PHE A 141 -4.88 -0.15 -3.78
C PHE A 141 -4.87 0.38 -5.23
N PRO A 142 -6.05 0.54 -5.86
CA PRO A 142 -6.16 1.07 -7.22
C PRO A 142 -5.92 2.59 -7.26
N ILE A 143 -5.15 3.05 -8.25
CA ILE A 143 -4.92 4.48 -8.52
C ILE A 143 -5.87 4.90 -9.64
N TRP A 144 -6.79 5.81 -9.29
CA TRP A 144 -7.81 6.34 -10.18
C TRP A 144 -7.47 7.77 -10.63
N LEU A 145 -7.91 8.13 -11.83
CA LEU A 145 -7.94 9.53 -12.25
C LEU A 145 -9.34 10.12 -12.03
N GLU A 146 -9.40 11.43 -11.78
CA GLU A 146 -10.66 12.17 -11.71
C GLU A 146 -11.43 12.12 -13.03
N ASN A 147 -10.70 12.16 -14.15
CA ASN A 147 -11.24 12.22 -15.51
C ASN A 147 -11.32 10.86 -16.23
N ALA A 148 -10.95 9.76 -15.58
CA ALA A 148 -11.03 8.41 -16.17
C ALA A 148 -11.73 7.42 -15.20
N PRO A 149 -13.08 7.38 -15.18
CA PRO A 149 -13.82 6.54 -14.23
C PRO A 149 -13.97 5.08 -14.68
N CYS A 150 -13.56 4.71 -15.89
CA CYS A 150 -13.81 3.37 -16.45
C CYS A 150 -12.87 2.29 -15.93
N CYS A 151 -11.63 2.64 -15.55
CA CYS A 151 -10.68 1.72 -14.97
C CYS A 151 -9.59 2.48 -14.18
N PRO A 152 -8.99 1.84 -13.16
CA PRO A 152 -7.78 2.36 -12.55
C PRO A 152 -6.64 2.32 -13.56
N ILE A 153 -5.75 3.31 -13.49
CA ILE A 153 -4.62 3.48 -14.42
C ILE A 153 -3.34 2.80 -13.91
N ALA A 154 -3.23 2.66 -12.59
CA ALA A 154 -2.11 2.08 -11.90
C ALA A 154 -2.57 1.44 -10.59
N ILE A 155 -1.69 0.68 -9.96
CA ILE A 155 -1.91 -0.02 -8.71
C ILE A 155 -0.68 0.20 -7.84
N VAL A 156 -0.90 0.58 -6.58
CA VAL A 156 0.13 0.59 -5.55
C VAL A 156 -0.08 -0.61 -4.64
N GLY A 157 0.98 -1.36 -4.38
CA GLY A 157 1.00 -2.48 -3.46
C GLY A 157 2.05 -2.25 -2.37
N CYS A 158 1.67 -2.51 -1.13
CA CYS A 158 2.52 -2.52 0.05
C CYS A 158 2.31 -3.85 0.78
N TYR A 159 3.39 -4.56 1.14
CA TYR A 159 3.27 -5.82 1.89
C TYR A 159 4.35 -5.98 2.95
N SER A 160 3.91 -6.23 4.18
CA SER A 160 4.76 -6.55 5.35
C SER A 160 4.28 -7.80 6.11
N GLY A 161 3.14 -8.36 5.70
CA GLY A 161 2.46 -9.44 6.41
C GLY A 161 1.37 -8.98 7.39
N SER A 162 1.00 -7.70 7.44
CA SER A 162 -0.12 -7.19 8.25
C SER A 162 -1.15 -6.52 7.35
N SER A 163 -2.18 -7.27 6.94
CA SER A 163 -3.20 -6.83 5.97
C SER A 163 -3.80 -5.46 6.28
N GLN A 164 -4.28 -5.24 7.51
CA GLN A 164 -4.88 -3.98 7.91
C GLN A 164 -3.87 -2.82 7.90
N ASP A 165 -2.67 -3.04 8.44
CA ASP A 165 -1.65 -2.00 8.51
C ASP A 165 -1.13 -1.65 7.11
N ASP A 166 -1.01 -2.64 6.23
CA ASP A 166 -0.57 -2.47 4.85
C ASP A 166 -1.61 -1.73 4.03
N HIS A 167 -2.90 -2.04 4.21
CA HIS A 167 -4.02 -1.27 3.64
C HIS A 167 -4.02 0.18 4.10
N ASN A 168 -3.98 0.41 5.42
CA ASN A 168 -3.93 1.77 5.98
C ASN A 168 -2.73 2.56 5.44
N PHE A 169 -1.59 1.87 5.29
CA PHE A 169 -0.38 2.46 4.73
C PHE A 169 -0.55 2.83 3.25
N ALA A 170 -1.13 1.94 2.45
CA ALA A 170 -1.39 2.13 1.03
C ALA A 170 -2.46 3.20 0.77
N ILE A 171 -3.51 3.32 1.58
CA ILE A 171 -4.58 4.34 1.40
C ILE A 171 -4.10 5.74 1.75
N THR A 172 -3.16 5.88 2.69
CA THR A 172 -2.64 7.18 3.06
C THR A 172 -1.71 7.73 1.96
N LEU A 173 -2.11 7.65 0.70
CA LEU A 173 -1.41 8.30 -0.39
C LEU A 173 -1.46 9.80 -0.12
N PRO A 174 -0.31 10.50 -0.08
CA PRO A 174 -0.34 11.95 -0.14
C PRO A 174 -1.13 12.34 -1.40
N LYS A 175 -2.14 13.20 -1.24
CA LYS A 175 -2.83 13.78 -2.41
C LYS A 175 -1.76 14.42 -3.30
N CYS A 176 -1.95 14.39 -4.62
CA CYS A 176 -0.98 15.00 -5.55
C CYS A 176 -0.62 16.45 -5.18
N ASP A 177 -1.54 17.19 -4.55
CA ASP A 177 -1.32 18.56 -4.06
C ASP A 177 -0.39 18.66 -2.82
N GLU A 178 -0.25 17.58 -2.05
CA GLU A 178 0.71 17.43 -0.93
C GLU A 178 2.01 16.72 -1.33
N ILE A 179 2.08 16.19 -2.55
CA ILE A 179 3.32 15.63 -3.11
C ILE A 179 4.31 16.75 -3.48
N ALA A 180 3.84 18.00 -3.56
CA ALA A 180 4.70 19.16 -3.37
C ALA A 180 5.27 19.12 -1.94
N TRP A 181 6.57 18.82 -1.83
CA TRP A 181 7.32 18.93 -0.58
C TRP A 181 6.82 20.14 0.21
N PRO A 182 6.40 19.99 1.48
CA PRO A 182 6.00 21.14 2.26
C PRO A 182 7.21 22.06 2.30
N SER A 183 7.02 23.27 1.80
CA SER A 183 7.95 24.41 1.88
C SER A 183 8.14 24.88 3.33
N HIS A 184 8.21 23.93 4.26
CA HIS A 184 8.56 24.16 5.65
C HIS A 184 10.07 24.41 5.74
N PRO A 185 10.50 25.52 6.38
CA PRO A 185 11.91 25.94 6.42
C PRO A 185 12.85 24.94 7.11
N ILE A 186 12.33 23.90 7.78
CA ILE A 186 13.13 22.82 8.38
C ILE A 186 13.65 21.83 7.31
N PHE A 187 13.00 21.72 6.15
CA PHE A 187 13.34 20.73 5.12
C PHE A 187 14.26 21.23 3.99
N GLN A 188 14.39 22.54 3.77
CA GLN A 188 15.32 23.09 2.77
C GLN A 188 16.79 22.81 3.10
N ASN A 189 17.16 22.77 4.39
CA ASN A 189 18.55 22.54 4.80
C ASN A 189 19.02 21.08 4.66
N ARG A 190 18.11 20.10 4.53
CA ARG A 190 18.50 18.68 4.42
C ARG A 190 18.50 18.16 2.98
N ALA A 191 17.66 18.70 2.09
CA ALA A 191 17.70 18.33 0.67
C ALA A 191 18.99 18.83 0.00
N HIS A 192 19.49 20.01 0.40
CA HIS A 192 20.77 20.54 -0.10
C HIS A 192 21.97 19.72 0.40
N LEU A 193 21.93 19.18 1.63
CA LEU A 193 22.96 18.27 2.13
C LEU A 193 22.96 16.92 1.40
N PHE A 194 21.77 16.37 1.10
CA PHE A 194 21.66 15.07 0.43
C PHE A 194 22.12 15.12 -1.05
N LEU A 195 21.88 16.25 -1.73
CA LEU A 195 22.38 16.50 -3.10
C LEU A 195 23.88 16.80 -3.14
N LEU A 196 24.44 17.40 -2.08
CA LEU A 196 25.89 17.63 -1.96
C LEU A 196 26.65 16.33 -1.68
N ASP A 197 26.08 15.42 -0.90
CA ASP A 197 26.71 14.13 -0.58
C ASP A 197 26.72 13.15 -1.79
N MET A 198 25.74 13.26 -2.70
CA MET A 198 25.75 12.53 -3.98
C MET A 198 26.68 13.11 -5.04
N LYS A 199 27.09 14.38 -4.94
CA LYS A 199 28.09 15.00 -5.84
C LYS A 199 29.53 14.78 -5.37
N ALA A 200 29.72 14.24 -4.17
CA ALA A 200 31.03 14.00 -3.55
C ALA A 200 31.50 12.53 -3.62
N ARG A 201 30.86 11.70 -4.47
CA ARG A 201 31.31 10.34 -4.79
C ARG A 201 31.52 10.18 -6.28
#